data_AF-A0A0U5JCR1-F1
#
_entry.id   AF-A0A0U5JCR1-F1
#
_cell.length_a   1.000
_cell.length_b   1.000
_cell.length_c   1.000
_cell.angle_alpha   90.00
_cell.angle_beta   90.00
_cell.angle_gamma   90.00
#
_symmetry.space_group_name_H-M   'P 1'
#
loop_
_entity.id
_entity.type
_entity.pdbx_description
1 polymer ?
#
loop_
_entity_poly.entity_id
_entity_poly.type
_entity_poly.pdbx_seq_one_letter_code
_entity_poly.pdbx_strand_id
1 'polypeptide(L)'
;MAISGSGQFTEENFTNMVRQLAVARLIVFDLREESHGLINGDAVSWTDGQTNYANVGKTLAEIEADENLRLVGAVQKGSIVVLNPAKDAQRLVVKQAKTEREFVESMGYTYVRLPITDHNRPSNEAIDQFVRLVKDRPSDSWVHVHCKGGKGRTTTFMALYDMMFNAQDVELADIIERQKWIGGADLVQTDKPLSFKQKPAEERLELVRTFYTYCREVPNFEISWSEWVSQQHVLASNP
;
A
#
# COMPACT_ATOMS: atom_id res chain seq x y z
N MET A 1 16.76 4.30 7.75
CA MET A 1 16.03 3.64 6.64
C MET A 1 15.55 4.72 5.68
N ALA A 2 15.62 4.49 4.36
CA ALA A 2 15.16 5.44 3.34
C ALA A 2 13.73 5.10 2.89
N ILE A 3 12.79 5.19 3.83
CA ILE A 3 11.37 4.92 3.62
C ILE A 3 10.50 5.91 4.40
N SER A 4 9.36 6.30 3.82
CA SER A 4 8.28 7.01 4.50
C SER A 4 6.93 6.36 4.17
N GLY A 5 5.91 6.66 4.98
CA GLY A 5 4.56 6.24 4.68
C GLY A 5 3.50 7.25 5.09
N SER A 6 2.37 7.23 4.37
CA SER A 6 1.23 8.14 4.65
C SER A 6 -0.11 7.52 4.26
N GLY A 7 -1.19 8.27 4.53
CA GLY A 7 -2.46 8.07 3.84
C GLY A 7 -2.44 8.66 2.44
N GLN A 8 -3.62 8.72 1.81
CA GLN A 8 -3.77 9.35 0.50
C GLN A 8 -3.41 10.83 0.56
N PHE A 9 -2.88 11.38 -0.54
CA PHE A 9 -2.37 12.75 -0.61
C PHE A 9 -3.04 13.54 -1.73
N THR A 10 -3.15 14.86 -1.53
CA THR A 10 -3.42 15.80 -2.61
C THR A 10 -2.15 16.05 -3.41
N GLU A 11 -2.28 16.67 -4.59
CA GLU A 11 -1.11 17.10 -5.38
C GLU A 11 -0.18 18.03 -4.57
N GLU A 12 -0.77 18.94 -3.79
CA GLU A 12 -0.04 19.86 -2.93
C GLU A 12 0.71 19.12 -1.81
N ASN A 13 0.04 18.21 -1.09
CA ASN A 13 0.66 17.47 0.01
C ASN A 13 1.81 16.59 -0.49
N PHE A 14 1.63 15.92 -1.63
CA PHE A 14 2.70 15.13 -2.24
C PHE A 14 3.87 16.01 -2.68
N THR A 15 3.59 17.14 -3.35
CA THR A 15 4.63 18.10 -3.77
C THR A 15 5.41 18.64 -2.57
N ASN A 16 4.74 18.93 -1.47
CA ASN A 16 5.39 19.38 -0.24
C ASN A 16 6.22 18.27 0.40
N MET A 17 5.72 17.03 0.44
CA MET A 17 6.48 15.88 0.93
C MET A 17 7.78 15.70 0.14
N VAL A 18 7.73 15.67 -1.19
CA VAL A 18 8.94 15.42 -2.00
C VAL A 18 9.96 16.56 -1.87
N ARG A 19 9.49 17.81 -1.72
CA ARG A 19 10.37 18.96 -1.42
C ARG A 19 11.05 18.82 -0.06
N GLN A 20 10.33 18.35 0.96
CA GLN A 20 10.88 18.14 2.30
C GLN A 20 11.86 16.97 2.35
N LEU A 21 11.58 15.88 1.65
CA LEU A 21 12.50 14.75 1.52
C LEU A 21 13.77 15.14 0.77
N ALA A 22 13.67 16.08 -0.18
CA ALA A 22 14.78 16.55 -1.01
C ALA A 22 15.52 15.39 -1.73
N VAL A 23 14.75 14.41 -2.20
CA VAL A 23 15.27 13.19 -2.84
C VAL A 23 15.23 13.29 -4.37
N ALA A 24 16.32 12.86 -5.01
CA ALA A 24 16.40 12.80 -6.47
C ALA A 24 15.66 11.60 -7.07
N ARG A 25 15.61 10.48 -6.33
CA ARG A 25 14.94 9.24 -6.73
C ARG A 25 13.92 8.85 -5.68
N LEU A 26 12.68 8.68 -6.12
CA LEU A 26 11.55 8.27 -5.28
C LEU A 26 10.78 7.18 -6.01
N ILE A 27 10.47 6.11 -5.28
CA ILE A 27 9.57 5.05 -5.70
C ILE A 27 8.33 5.12 -4.82
N VAL A 28 7.18 5.43 -5.42
CA VAL A 28 5.89 5.46 -4.75
C VAL A 28 5.21 4.11 -4.94
N PHE A 29 4.93 3.43 -3.84
CA PHE A 29 4.09 2.24 -3.81
C PHE A 29 2.68 2.63 -3.34
N ASP A 30 1.76 2.66 -4.30
CA ASP A 30 0.34 2.76 -4.04
C ASP A 30 -0.22 1.36 -3.75
N LEU A 31 -0.66 1.17 -2.51
CA LEU A 31 -1.14 -0.12 -2.00
C LEU A 31 -2.65 -0.33 -2.18
N ARG A 32 -3.33 0.54 -2.96
CA ARG A 32 -4.79 0.62 -2.97
C ARG A 32 -5.42 -0.23 -4.06
N GLU A 33 -6.26 -1.19 -3.69
CA GLU A 33 -7.09 -1.90 -4.68
C GLU A 33 -8.26 -1.04 -5.18
N GLU A 34 -8.81 -0.19 -4.31
CA GLU A 34 -9.96 0.65 -4.66
C GLU A 34 -9.62 1.67 -5.76
N SER A 35 -10.53 1.88 -6.72
CA SER A 35 -10.35 2.85 -7.80
C SER A 35 -10.29 4.28 -7.24
N HIS A 36 -9.27 5.04 -7.63
CA HIS A 36 -9.04 6.39 -7.12
C HIS A 36 -8.29 7.28 -8.12
N GLY A 37 -8.13 8.55 -7.77
CA GLY A 37 -7.34 9.48 -8.57
C GLY A 37 -7.39 10.88 -7.98
N LEU A 38 -6.94 11.84 -8.75
CA LEU A 38 -6.87 13.24 -8.37
C LEU A 38 -7.85 14.04 -9.22
N ILE A 39 -8.78 14.75 -8.58
CA ILE A 39 -9.71 15.69 -9.24
C ILE A 39 -9.40 17.09 -8.74
N ASN A 40 -9.04 17.99 -9.65
CA ASN A 40 -8.60 19.35 -9.34
C ASN A 40 -7.45 19.43 -8.30
N GLY A 41 -6.67 18.38 -8.14
CA GLY A 41 -5.61 18.27 -7.14
C GLY A 41 -6.01 17.53 -5.85
N ASP A 42 -7.29 17.28 -5.63
CA ASP A 42 -7.80 16.57 -4.46
C ASP A 42 -7.91 15.06 -4.71
N ALA A 43 -7.50 14.25 -3.73
CA ALA A 43 -7.63 12.81 -3.80
C ALA A 43 -9.09 12.36 -3.63
N VAL A 44 -9.59 11.62 -4.62
CA VAL A 44 -10.92 11.00 -4.63
C VAL A 44 -10.81 9.50 -4.79
N SER A 45 -11.76 8.75 -4.23
CA SER A 45 -11.84 7.29 -4.38
C SER A 45 -13.28 6.86 -4.56
N TRP A 46 -13.51 5.88 -5.44
CA TRP A 46 -14.81 5.24 -5.59
C TRP A 46 -14.87 3.99 -4.70
N THR A 47 -15.83 3.98 -3.78
CA THR A 47 -15.98 2.90 -2.79
C THR A 47 -17.41 2.38 -2.81
N ASP A 48 -17.60 1.15 -2.32
CA ASP A 48 -18.93 0.56 -2.07
C ASP A 48 -19.70 1.21 -0.89
N GLY A 49 -19.07 2.16 -0.18
CA GLY A 49 -19.67 2.86 0.96
C GLY A 49 -19.69 2.06 2.27
N GLN A 50 -19.17 0.84 2.28
CA GLN A 50 -19.21 -0.07 3.43
C GLN A 50 -17.83 -0.62 3.79
N THR A 51 -17.24 -1.43 2.91
CA THR A 51 -16.02 -2.21 3.17
C THR A 51 -14.82 -1.74 2.37
N ASN A 52 -15.02 -0.92 1.33
CA ASN A 52 -13.99 -0.48 0.39
C ASN A 52 -13.45 -1.63 -0.48
N TYR A 53 -14.31 -2.61 -0.82
CA TYR A 53 -13.99 -3.87 -1.52
C TYR A 53 -14.53 -3.89 -2.96
N ALA A 54 -14.84 -2.74 -3.55
CA ALA A 54 -15.51 -2.61 -4.84
C ALA A 54 -14.76 -3.28 -6.03
N ASN A 55 -13.50 -3.63 -5.84
CA ASN A 55 -12.62 -4.22 -6.85
C ASN A 55 -12.11 -5.62 -6.49
N VAL A 56 -12.59 -6.23 -5.40
CA VAL A 56 -12.19 -7.59 -5.02
C VAL A 56 -12.44 -8.57 -6.16
N GLY A 57 -11.41 -9.36 -6.49
CA GLY A 57 -11.45 -10.37 -7.55
C GLY A 57 -11.15 -9.84 -8.95
N LYS A 58 -10.94 -8.53 -9.13
CA LYS A 58 -10.47 -7.95 -10.39
C LYS A 58 -8.96 -8.03 -10.51
N THR A 59 -8.48 -8.16 -11.74
CA THR A 59 -7.07 -8.01 -12.08
C THR A 59 -6.64 -6.54 -12.02
N LEU A 60 -5.33 -6.29 -11.92
CA LEU A 60 -4.80 -4.91 -11.95
C LEU A 60 -5.24 -4.15 -13.22
N ALA A 61 -5.24 -4.79 -14.38
CA ALA A 61 -5.66 -4.17 -15.63
C ALA A 61 -7.16 -3.77 -15.62
N GLU A 62 -8.02 -4.60 -15.04
CA GLU A 62 -9.44 -4.27 -14.88
C GLU A 62 -9.67 -3.13 -13.88
N ILE A 63 -8.87 -3.08 -12.81
CA ILE A 63 -8.89 -1.99 -11.82
C ILE A 63 -8.48 -0.68 -12.48
N GLU A 64 -7.35 -0.66 -13.18
CA GLU A 64 -6.85 0.54 -13.87
C GLU A 64 -7.81 1.01 -14.97
N ALA A 65 -8.46 0.08 -15.69
CA ALA A 65 -9.46 0.42 -16.69
C ALA A 65 -10.73 1.04 -16.06
N ASP A 66 -11.27 0.46 -14.99
CA ASP A 66 -12.41 1.02 -14.24
C ASP A 66 -12.07 2.40 -13.64
N GLU A 67 -10.88 2.55 -13.07
CA GLU A 67 -10.36 3.79 -12.53
C GLU A 67 -10.30 4.90 -13.59
N ASN A 68 -9.71 4.62 -14.75
CA ASN A 68 -9.63 5.58 -15.85
C ASN A 68 -11.01 5.96 -16.40
N LEU A 69 -11.92 4.99 -16.56
CA LEU A 69 -13.28 5.27 -17.01
C LEU A 69 -14.03 6.20 -16.05
N ARG A 70 -13.83 6.04 -14.74
CA ARG A 70 -14.44 6.91 -13.71
C ARG A 70 -13.88 8.33 -13.76
N LEU A 71 -12.58 8.49 -13.92
CA LEU A 71 -11.92 9.80 -14.01
C LEU A 71 -12.36 10.55 -15.29
N VAL A 72 -12.32 9.88 -16.45
CA VAL A 72 -12.80 10.45 -17.72
C VAL A 72 -14.28 10.82 -17.62
N GLY A 73 -15.11 9.93 -17.07
CA GLY A 73 -16.53 10.18 -16.85
C GLY A 73 -16.79 11.37 -15.91
N ALA A 74 -15.96 11.57 -14.88
CA ALA A 74 -16.06 12.71 -13.99
C ALA A 74 -15.80 14.04 -14.73
N VAL A 75 -14.79 14.08 -15.60
CA VAL A 75 -14.48 15.25 -16.44
C VAL A 75 -15.62 15.55 -17.42
N GLN A 76 -16.12 14.53 -18.13
CA GLN A 76 -17.20 14.70 -19.11
C GLN A 76 -18.50 15.22 -18.47
N LYS A 77 -18.81 14.80 -17.24
CA LYS A 77 -19.98 15.30 -16.50
C LYS A 77 -19.83 16.74 -16.02
N GLY A 78 -18.60 17.26 -15.93
CA GLY A 78 -18.27 18.61 -15.44
C GLY A 78 -18.56 18.85 -13.95
N SER A 79 -19.30 17.97 -13.28
CA SER A 79 -19.46 17.96 -11.83
C SER A 79 -19.83 16.58 -11.30
N ILE A 80 -19.40 16.28 -10.08
CA ILE A 80 -19.70 15.04 -9.35
C ILE A 80 -20.17 15.36 -7.93
N VAL A 81 -20.66 14.36 -7.22
CA VAL A 81 -20.92 14.43 -5.78
C VAL A 81 -19.85 13.62 -5.07
N VAL A 82 -19.19 14.23 -4.09
CA VAL A 82 -18.17 13.60 -3.25
C VAL A 82 -18.68 13.58 -1.82
N LEU A 83 -18.39 12.50 -1.10
CA LEU A 83 -18.66 12.41 0.33
C LEU A 83 -17.40 12.78 1.10
N ASN A 84 -17.51 13.70 2.05
CA ASN A 84 -16.42 13.98 2.99
C ASN A 84 -16.27 12.81 4.00
N PRO A 85 -15.24 12.81 4.86
CA PRO A 85 -15.10 11.78 5.90
C PRO A 85 -16.28 11.68 6.88
N ALA A 86 -17.04 12.75 7.09
CA ALA A 86 -18.27 12.78 7.88
C ALA A 86 -19.51 12.26 7.11
N LYS A 87 -19.34 11.85 5.85
CA LYS A 87 -20.37 11.38 4.91
C LYS A 87 -21.33 12.46 4.42
N ASP A 88 -20.95 13.73 4.53
CA ASP A 88 -21.72 14.82 3.94
C ASP A 88 -21.47 14.87 2.43
N ALA A 89 -22.56 14.94 1.67
CA ALA A 89 -22.52 15.08 0.23
C ALA A 89 -22.20 16.52 -0.18
N GLN A 90 -21.17 16.68 -1.00
CA GLN A 90 -20.75 17.95 -1.55
C GLN A 90 -20.64 17.86 -3.06
N ARG A 91 -21.20 18.86 -3.76
CA ARG A 91 -21.04 18.98 -5.20
C ARG A 91 -19.66 19.53 -5.51
N LEU A 92 -18.88 18.79 -6.30
CA LEU A 92 -17.57 19.20 -6.79
C LEU A 92 -17.67 19.48 -8.30
N VAL A 93 -17.31 20.69 -8.71
CA VAL A 93 -17.13 21.02 -10.14
C VAL A 93 -15.81 20.44 -10.61
N VAL A 94 -15.84 19.62 -11.65
CA VAL A 94 -14.66 18.93 -12.18
C VAL A 94 -14.07 19.76 -13.30
N LYS A 95 -12.84 20.24 -13.11
CA LYS A 95 -12.07 20.98 -14.13
C LYS A 95 -11.04 20.08 -14.79
N GLN A 96 -10.38 19.24 -13.99
CA GLN A 96 -9.39 18.27 -14.44
C GLN A 96 -9.42 17.03 -13.57
N ALA A 97 -9.01 15.91 -14.14
CA ALA A 97 -8.76 14.66 -13.43
C ALA A 97 -7.49 14.02 -13.96
N LYS A 98 -6.75 13.32 -13.09
CA LYS A 98 -5.58 12.53 -13.44
C LYS A 98 -5.50 11.29 -12.55
N THR A 99 -4.91 10.23 -13.07
CA THR A 99 -4.50 9.08 -12.26
C THR A 99 -3.35 9.49 -11.34
N GLU A 100 -3.15 8.72 -10.26
CA GLU A 100 -2.01 8.95 -9.39
C GLU A 100 -0.68 8.68 -10.11
N ARG A 101 -0.65 7.67 -11.01
CA ARG A 101 0.48 7.39 -11.89
C ARG A 101 0.88 8.60 -12.72
N GLU A 102 -0.07 9.15 -13.49
CA GLU A 102 0.20 10.32 -14.34
C GLU A 102 0.77 11.49 -13.52
N PHE A 103 0.24 11.71 -12.32
CA PHE A 103 0.74 12.76 -11.44
C PHE A 103 2.19 12.50 -10.97
N VAL A 104 2.45 11.33 -10.36
CA VAL A 104 3.76 10.97 -9.82
C VAL A 104 4.83 10.94 -10.91
N GLU A 105 4.52 10.33 -12.06
CA GLU A 105 5.46 10.23 -13.19
C GLU A 105 5.70 11.59 -13.87
N SER A 106 4.71 12.50 -13.88
CA SER A 106 4.92 13.88 -14.38
C SER A 106 5.96 14.66 -13.58
N MET A 107 6.23 14.26 -12.33
CA MET A 107 7.27 14.83 -11.48
C MET A 107 8.63 14.11 -11.62
N GLY A 108 8.72 13.10 -12.49
CA GLY A 108 9.95 12.33 -12.72
C GLY A 108 10.21 11.21 -11.70
N TYR A 109 9.20 10.84 -10.90
CA TYR A 109 9.31 9.76 -9.92
C TYR A 109 8.74 8.44 -10.44
N THR A 110 9.14 7.33 -9.83
CA THR A 110 8.63 6.00 -10.19
C THR A 110 7.35 5.70 -9.43
N TYR A 111 6.33 5.25 -10.14
CA TYR A 111 5.06 4.82 -9.55
C TYR A 111 4.87 3.31 -9.69
N VAL A 112 4.43 2.66 -8.61
CA VAL A 112 4.16 1.22 -8.56
C VAL A 112 2.81 1.00 -7.90
N ARG A 113 1.89 0.35 -8.61
CA ARG A 113 0.59 -0.08 -8.06
C ARG A 113 0.67 -1.52 -7.58
N LEU A 114 0.37 -1.74 -6.29
CA LEU A 114 0.11 -3.04 -5.71
C LEU A 114 -1.34 -3.03 -5.18
N PRO A 115 -2.29 -3.71 -5.85
CA PRO A 115 -3.70 -3.64 -5.45
C PRO A 115 -3.97 -4.55 -4.24
N ILE A 116 -3.80 -4.02 -3.01
CA ILE A 116 -4.16 -4.75 -1.79
C ILE A 116 -5.56 -4.33 -1.34
N THR A 117 -6.48 -5.29 -1.26
CA THR A 117 -7.82 -5.10 -0.70
C THR A 117 -7.72 -4.50 0.70
N ASP A 118 -8.57 -3.53 1.00
CA ASP A 118 -8.53 -2.87 2.31
C ASP A 118 -8.67 -3.90 3.45
N HIS A 119 -8.03 -3.62 4.59
CA HIS A 119 -7.96 -4.50 5.78
C HIS A 119 -7.19 -5.83 5.62
N ASN A 120 -7.08 -6.38 4.41
CA ASN A 120 -6.50 -7.70 4.15
C ASN A 120 -4.97 -7.67 4.09
N ARG A 121 -4.37 -8.86 4.16
CA ARG A 121 -2.94 -9.06 3.92
C ARG A 121 -2.62 -8.93 2.41
N PRO A 122 -1.40 -8.53 2.01
CA PRO A 122 -0.99 -8.60 0.61
C PRO A 122 -0.95 -10.04 0.08
N SER A 123 -1.10 -10.19 -1.23
CA SER A 123 -0.90 -11.48 -1.91
C SER A 123 0.59 -11.84 -1.97
N ASN A 124 0.90 -13.10 -2.27
CA ASN A 124 2.29 -13.52 -2.42
C ASN A 124 2.97 -12.81 -3.60
N GLU A 125 2.25 -12.58 -4.69
CA GLU A 125 2.72 -11.89 -5.89
C GLU A 125 3.03 -10.42 -5.59
N ALA A 126 2.19 -9.75 -4.78
CA ALA A 126 2.44 -8.38 -4.35
C ALA A 126 3.69 -8.28 -3.47
N ILE A 127 3.93 -9.27 -2.60
CA ILE A 127 5.16 -9.35 -1.78
C ILE A 127 6.37 -9.60 -2.66
N ASP A 128 6.31 -10.56 -3.59
CA ASP A 128 7.42 -10.84 -4.51
C ASP A 128 7.80 -9.60 -5.32
N GLN A 129 6.80 -8.90 -5.87
CA GLN A 129 7.02 -7.67 -6.62
C GLN A 129 7.65 -6.59 -5.74
N PHE A 130 7.17 -6.42 -4.50
CA PHE A 130 7.73 -5.46 -3.55
C PHE A 130 9.18 -5.79 -3.18
N VAL A 131 9.45 -7.04 -2.78
CA VAL A 131 10.80 -7.51 -2.40
C VAL A 131 11.78 -7.28 -3.55
N ARG A 132 11.41 -7.69 -4.77
CA ARG A 132 12.23 -7.49 -5.96
C ARG A 132 12.54 -6.02 -6.21
N LEU A 133 11.52 -5.17 -6.25
CA LEU A 133 11.70 -3.73 -6.52
C LEU A 133 12.48 -3.02 -5.42
N VAL A 134 12.30 -3.41 -4.16
CA VAL A 134 13.07 -2.87 -3.04
C VAL A 134 14.51 -3.35 -3.11
N LYS A 135 14.76 -4.63 -3.34
CA LYS A 135 16.11 -5.21 -3.47
C LYS A 135 16.91 -4.57 -4.60
N ASP A 136 16.29 -4.39 -5.77
CA ASP A 136 16.96 -3.94 -6.99
C ASP A 136 17.05 -2.41 -7.13
N ARG A 137 16.50 -1.64 -6.18
CA ARG A 137 16.49 -0.17 -6.26
C ARG A 137 17.91 0.41 -6.16
N PRO A 138 18.20 1.55 -6.82
CA PRO A 138 19.40 2.33 -6.55
C PRO A 138 19.52 2.69 -5.06
N SER A 139 20.72 2.60 -4.50
CA SER A 139 20.97 2.82 -3.05
C SER A 139 20.61 4.22 -2.55
N ASP A 140 20.53 5.20 -3.45
CA ASP A 140 20.09 6.58 -3.18
C ASP A 140 18.59 6.82 -3.41
N SER A 141 17.82 5.76 -3.65
CA SER A 141 16.36 5.83 -3.82
C SER A 141 15.64 5.85 -2.49
N TRP A 142 14.65 6.74 -2.39
CA TRP A 142 13.67 6.75 -1.32
C TRP A 142 12.45 5.92 -1.69
N VAL A 143 11.89 5.19 -0.73
CA VAL A 143 10.62 4.47 -0.89
C VAL A 143 9.51 5.22 -0.16
N HIS A 144 8.41 5.50 -0.83
CA HIS A 144 7.21 6.01 -0.17
C HIS A 144 6.07 5.02 -0.36
N VAL A 145 5.49 4.54 0.74
CA VAL A 145 4.34 3.62 0.69
C VAL A 145 3.10 4.33 1.21
N HIS A 146 1.95 4.16 0.56
CA HIS A 146 0.71 4.71 1.10
C HIS A 146 -0.48 3.82 0.80
N CYS A 147 -1.56 4.08 1.54
CA CYS A 147 -2.87 3.54 1.25
C CYS A 147 -3.90 4.64 1.47
N LYS A 148 -5.19 4.31 1.62
CA LYS A 148 -6.21 5.32 1.94
C LYS A 148 -5.92 6.08 3.24
N GLY A 149 -5.69 5.33 4.32
CA GLY A 149 -5.63 5.89 5.68
C GLY A 149 -4.25 5.99 6.31
N GLY A 150 -3.21 5.43 5.68
CA GLY A 150 -1.86 5.42 6.26
C GLY A 150 -1.68 4.48 7.45
N LYS A 151 -2.58 3.49 7.59
CA LYS A 151 -2.63 2.58 8.74
C LYS A 151 -2.26 1.16 8.32
N GLY A 152 -3.22 0.24 8.24
CA GLY A 152 -2.98 -1.20 8.04
C GLY A 152 -1.99 -1.53 6.91
N ARG A 153 -2.39 -1.31 5.65
CA ARG A 153 -1.56 -1.60 4.46
C ARG A 153 -0.19 -0.90 4.52
N THR A 154 -0.18 0.41 4.76
CA THR A 154 1.04 1.23 4.88
C THR A 154 1.99 0.68 5.93
N THR A 155 1.51 0.46 7.15
CA THR A 155 2.35 0.01 8.28
C THR A 155 2.86 -1.40 8.04
N THR A 156 2.05 -2.28 7.43
CA THR A 156 2.52 -3.61 7.03
C THR A 156 3.71 -3.49 6.09
N PHE A 157 3.62 -2.75 4.99
CA PHE A 157 4.74 -2.62 4.04
C PHE A 157 5.94 -1.87 4.62
N MET A 158 5.73 -0.91 5.54
CA MET A 158 6.85 -0.30 6.27
C MET A 158 7.57 -1.31 7.16
N ALA A 159 6.84 -2.19 7.85
CA ALA A 159 7.42 -3.27 8.64
C ALA A 159 8.13 -4.31 7.75
N LEU A 160 7.55 -4.70 6.61
CA LEU A 160 8.21 -5.62 5.66
C LEU A 160 9.52 -5.02 5.14
N TYR A 161 9.51 -3.75 4.72
CA TYR A 161 10.72 -3.04 4.31
C TYR A 161 11.78 -3.08 5.41
N ASP A 162 11.37 -2.80 6.64
CA ASP A 162 12.26 -2.76 7.79
C ASP A 162 12.94 -4.12 8.05
N MET A 163 12.14 -5.20 8.02
CA MET A 163 12.63 -6.57 8.15
C MET A 163 13.64 -6.93 7.07
N MET A 164 13.43 -6.47 5.83
CA MET A 164 14.35 -6.76 4.73
C MET A 164 15.78 -6.28 4.98
N PHE A 165 15.96 -5.22 5.78
CA PHE A 165 17.29 -4.66 6.05
C PHE A 165 17.80 -4.96 7.47
N ASN A 166 16.92 -5.26 8.42
CA ASN A 166 17.28 -5.29 9.83
C ASN A 166 16.92 -6.60 10.54
N ALA A 167 16.25 -7.57 9.90
CA ALA A 167 15.83 -8.80 10.58
C ALA A 167 16.99 -9.64 11.12
N GLN A 168 18.20 -9.52 10.56
CA GLN A 168 19.38 -10.24 11.06
C GLN A 168 19.84 -9.74 12.43
N ASP A 169 19.62 -8.46 12.73
CA ASP A 169 20.18 -7.77 13.90
C ASP A 169 19.12 -7.26 14.89
N VAL A 170 17.84 -7.21 14.49
CA VAL A 170 16.74 -6.63 15.26
C VAL A 170 15.60 -7.63 15.39
N GLU A 171 15.15 -7.83 16.62
CA GLU A 171 14.04 -8.72 16.93
C GLU A 171 12.71 -8.23 16.35
N LEU A 172 11.82 -9.17 16.01
CA LEU A 172 10.51 -8.87 15.44
C LEU A 172 9.70 -7.91 16.32
N ALA A 173 9.75 -8.09 17.64
CA ALA A 173 9.03 -7.25 18.59
C ALA A 173 9.46 -5.78 18.48
N ASP A 174 10.76 -5.52 18.40
CA ASP A 174 11.33 -4.18 18.29
C ASP A 174 10.98 -3.52 16.95
N ILE A 175 10.98 -4.31 15.86
CA ILE A 175 10.54 -3.83 14.54
C ILE A 175 9.07 -3.41 14.60
N ILE A 176 8.17 -4.27 15.10
CA ILE A 176 6.75 -3.96 15.20
C ILE A 176 6.51 -2.74 16.09
N GLU A 177 7.19 -2.70 17.24
CA GLU A 177 7.06 -1.61 18.19
C GLU A 177 7.50 -0.29 17.55
N ARG A 178 8.72 -0.21 16.98
CA ARG A 178 9.19 1.06 16.41
C ARG A 178 8.31 1.58 15.27
N GLN A 179 7.72 0.69 14.46
CA GLN A 179 6.78 1.09 13.40
C GLN A 179 5.53 1.77 13.98
N LYS A 180 5.03 1.31 15.13
CA LYS A 180 3.96 1.98 15.87
C LYS A 180 4.43 3.32 16.46
N TRP A 181 5.63 3.37 17.04
CA TRP A 181 6.18 4.60 17.63
C TRP A 181 6.38 5.73 16.61
N ILE A 182 6.73 5.41 15.35
CA ILE A 182 6.86 6.41 14.27
C ILE A 182 5.52 6.78 13.60
N GLY A 183 4.39 6.38 14.17
CA GLY A 183 3.05 6.77 13.71
C GLY A 183 2.27 5.70 12.96
N GLY A 184 2.82 4.49 12.82
CA GLY A 184 2.14 3.35 12.22
C GLY A 184 1.00 2.79 13.09
N ALA A 185 0.22 1.90 12.49
CA ALA A 185 -0.80 1.12 13.21
C ALA A 185 -0.16 0.07 14.12
N ASP A 186 -0.88 -0.31 15.18
CA ASP A 186 -0.52 -1.50 15.95
C ASP A 186 -0.81 -2.76 15.13
N LEU A 187 0.24 -3.43 14.65
CA LEU A 187 0.12 -4.62 13.81
C LEU A 187 -0.28 -5.88 14.61
N VAL A 188 -0.12 -5.87 15.94
CA VAL A 188 -0.46 -7.00 16.81
C VAL A 188 -1.91 -6.90 17.29
N GLN A 189 -2.46 -5.69 17.37
CA GLN A 189 -3.84 -5.49 17.74
C GLN A 189 -4.79 -6.12 16.71
N THR A 190 -5.52 -7.14 17.16
CA THR A 190 -6.63 -7.74 16.40
C THR A 190 -7.88 -6.89 16.53
N ASP A 191 -8.77 -6.98 15.53
CA ASP A 191 -10.06 -6.31 15.58
C ASP A 191 -10.97 -6.97 16.64
N LYS A 192 -12.08 -6.32 16.99
CA LYS A 192 -13.03 -6.83 17.98
C LYS A 192 -13.55 -8.22 17.56
N PRO A 193 -13.80 -9.14 18.51
CA PRO A 193 -14.41 -10.43 18.20
C PRO A 193 -15.67 -10.26 17.35
N LEU A 194 -15.85 -11.12 16.35
CA LEU A 194 -16.98 -11.11 15.40
C LEU A 194 -17.01 -9.92 14.43
N SER A 195 -15.98 -9.07 14.42
CA SER A 195 -15.80 -8.07 13.36
C SER A 195 -15.43 -8.76 12.05
N PHE A 196 -15.97 -8.30 10.93
CA PHE A 196 -15.58 -8.78 9.59
C PHE A 196 -14.08 -8.55 9.28
N LYS A 197 -13.43 -7.70 10.07
CA LYS A 197 -12.00 -7.38 9.97
C LYS A 197 -11.11 -8.24 10.86
N GLN A 198 -11.68 -9.04 11.75
CA GLN A 198 -10.92 -9.87 12.70
C GLN A 198 -9.99 -10.84 11.96
N LYS A 199 -10.56 -11.71 11.11
CA LYS A 199 -9.79 -12.68 10.32
C LYS A 199 -8.74 -12.01 9.42
N PRO A 200 -9.08 -10.95 8.65
CA PRO A 200 -8.07 -10.17 7.91
C PRO A 200 -6.92 -9.62 8.77
N ALA A 201 -7.20 -9.18 10.00
CA ALA A 201 -6.16 -8.70 10.92
C ALA A 201 -5.26 -9.85 11.41
N GLU A 202 -5.83 -11.00 11.74
CA GLU A 202 -5.10 -12.21 12.14
C GLU A 202 -4.19 -12.72 11.00
N GLU A 203 -4.71 -12.83 9.78
CA GLU A 203 -3.94 -13.25 8.60
C GLU A 203 -2.81 -12.29 8.25
N ARG A 204 -3.01 -10.99 8.50
CA ARG A 204 -1.97 -9.97 8.31
C ARG A 204 -0.88 -10.07 9.37
N LEU A 205 -1.24 -10.30 10.63
CA LEU A 205 -0.25 -10.52 11.68
C LEU A 205 0.57 -11.79 11.41
N GLU A 206 -0.09 -12.86 10.98
CA GLU A 206 0.61 -14.09 10.61
C GLU A 206 1.59 -13.83 9.46
N LEU A 207 1.14 -13.14 8.40
CA LEU A 207 2.03 -12.76 7.30
C LEU A 207 3.26 -11.99 7.77
N VAL A 208 3.10 -11.02 8.68
CA VAL A 208 4.22 -10.23 9.22
C VAL A 208 5.22 -11.13 9.96
N ARG A 209 4.74 -12.08 10.76
CA ARG A 209 5.59 -13.07 11.46
C ARG A 209 6.30 -13.99 10.49
N THR A 210 5.57 -14.56 9.54
CA THR A 210 6.12 -15.46 8.53
C THR A 210 7.15 -14.75 7.65
N PHE A 211 6.90 -13.48 7.28
CA PHE A 211 7.85 -12.69 6.49
C PHE A 211 9.13 -12.35 7.24
N TYR A 212 9.06 -12.12 8.55
CA TYR A 212 10.25 -12.01 9.38
C TYR A 212 11.10 -13.28 9.33
N THR A 213 10.49 -14.46 9.50
CA THR A 213 11.19 -15.75 9.35
C THR A 213 11.83 -15.89 7.98
N TYR A 214 11.10 -15.55 6.91
CA TYR A 214 11.66 -15.54 5.56
C TYR A 214 12.89 -14.63 5.43
N CYS A 215 12.87 -13.40 5.97
CA CYS A 215 14.04 -12.50 5.96
C CYS A 215 15.22 -13.06 6.77
N ARG A 216 14.95 -13.87 7.80
CA ARG A 216 15.99 -14.54 8.61
C ARG A 216 16.65 -15.69 7.83
N GLU A 217 15.84 -16.50 7.16
CA GLU A 217 16.30 -17.70 6.44
C GLU A 217 16.88 -17.40 5.06
N VAL A 218 16.39 -16.33 4.39
CA VAL A 218 16.78 -15.94 3.03
C VAL A 218 17.28 -14.48 3.01
N PRO A 219 18.37 -14.15 3.73
CA PRO A 219 18.83 -12.76 3.91
C PRO A 219 19.19 -12.03 2.60
N ASN A 220 19.59 -12.78 1.57
CA ASN A 220 19.95 -12.24 0.25
C ASN A 220 18.78 -12.29 -0.75
N PHE A 221 17.60 -12.77 -0.34
CA PHE A 221 16.42 -12.94 -1.20
C PHE A 221 16.75 -13.66 -2.51
N GLU A 222 17.48 -14.79 -2.43
CA GLU A 222 17.83 -15.59 -3.62
C GLU A 222 16.69 -16.48 -4.08
N ILE A 223 15.79 -16.84 -3.16
CA ILE A 223 14.52 -17.51 -3.41
C ILE A 223 13.42 -16.47 -3.21
N SER A 224 12.37 -16.47 -4.04
CA SER A 224 11.24 -15.55 -3.86
C SER A 224 10.44 -15.87 -2.60
N TRP A 225 9.63 -14.92 -2.14
CA TRP A 225 8.75 -15.15 -1.00
C TRP A 225 7.73 -16.25 -1.32
N SER A 226 7.10 -16.20 -2.50
CA SER A 226 6.13 -17.22 -2.91
C SER A 226 6.74 -18.61 -2.97
N GLU A 227 7.94 -18.74 -3.53
CA GLU A 227 8.65 -20.02 -3.63
C GLU A 227 9.02 -20.55 -2.25
N TRP A 228 9.56 -19.70 -1.36
CA TRP A 228 9.87 -20.09 0.01
C TRP A 228 8.63 -20.56 0.78
N VAL A 229 7.51 -19.83 0.69
CA VAL A 229 6.24 -20.24 1.33
C VAL A 229 5.77 -21.61 0.82
N SER A 230 5.86 -21.86 -0.50
CA SER A 230 5.52 -23.15 -1.08
C SER A 230 6.40 -24.29 -0.54
N GLN A 231 7.70 -24.06 -0.34
CA GLN A 231 8.61 -25.05 0.24
C GLN A 231 8.25 -25.35 1.70
N GLN A 232 7.92 -24.34 2.51
CA GLN A 232 7.51 -24.54 3.91
C GLN A 232 6.21 -25.34 4.03
N HIS A 233 5.24 -25.13 3.14
CA HIS A 233 4.01 -25.93 3.11
C HIS A 233 4.27 -27.40 2.78
N VAL A 234 5.20 -27.69 1.86
CA VAL A 234 5.58 -29.06 1.52
C VAL A 234 6.25 -29.75 2.71
N LEU A 235 7.16 -29.07 3.41
CA LEU A 235 7.81 -29.59 4.61
C LEU A 235 6.82 -29.89 5.74
N ALA A 236 5.84 -29.00 5.97
CA ALA A 236 4.81 -29.21 6.98
C ALA A 236 3.83 -30.36 6.64
N SER A 237 3.71 -30.73 5.35
CA SER A 237 2.79 -31.76 4.86
C SER A 237 3.41 -33.15 4.78
N ASN A 238 4.74 -33.27 4.94
CA ASN A 238 5.50 -34.52 4.94
C ASN A 238 6.15 -34.75 6.32
N PRO A 239 5.37 -35.21 7.33
CA PRO A 239 5.86 -35.49 8.68
C PRO A 239 6.85 -36.65 8.75
#